data_AF-A0A517R8B2-F1
#
_entry.id   AF-A0A517R8B2-F1
#
_cell.length_a   1.000
_cell.length_b   1.000
_cell.length_c   1.000
_cell.angle_alpha   90.00
_cell.angle_beta   90.00
_cell.angle_gamma   90.00
#
_symmetry.space_group_name_H-M   'P 1'
#
loop_
_entity.id
_entity.type
_entity.pdbx_description
1 polymer ?
#
loop_
_entity_poly.entity_id
_entity_poly.type
_entity_poly.pdbx_seq_one_letter_code
_entity_poly.pdbx_strand_id
1 'polypeptide(L)'
;MADSTIPENSSAGDQQSQSGSMNLLQVLVLIVFVGFVTLCLGIVFPVQMGYQLVIGWTSYITRTLPGVTISVERTTWFLVAFGLFTWGVHLGGKKWYRQKQIAESAPVWRGRWTFSLAAICFLLGLSGICVISMTHQTWWMVTGEPETFVARNFRFPFMVYSCREAARRSTSKYNLKLIGLGMHNYHEAYGQLPVGGSFSQAGQPQHSWVTRLLPYLDQAALYDQINFHQPWTSEDNRQHFQTKLNALLNPGIASDDDREYQPAHYAANSRVLNVNSGMNFKEITDGVSNTILAGEIKSNIKAWGDPTNFRDPARGINQSPHGFGGPFKGGANMLMIDGSVRFISEDIDPTILKALSTPNGGEAVGEF
;
A
#
# COMPACT_ATOMS: atom_id res chain seq x y z
N MET A 1 -99.18 -25.77 25.03
CA MET A 1 -98.53 -26.68 24.05
C MET A 1 -97.34 -25.89 23.51
N ALA A 2 -96.16 -25.93 24.11
CA ALA A 2 -95.21 -27.06 24.21
C ALA A 2 -94.90 -27.63 22.82
N ASP A 3 -93.72 -27.34 22.27
CA ASP A 3 -92.64 -28.31 22.23
C ASP A 3 -91.27 -27.66 21.94
N SER A 4 -90.25 -28.38 22.37
CA SER A 4 -88.84 -28.08 22.58
C SER A 4 -87.94 -28.63 21.46
N THR A 5 -86.66 -28.20 21.52
CA THR A 5 -85.42 -28.87 21.07
C THR A 5 -84.61 -28.25 19.90
N ILE A 6 -83.31 -28.10 20.19
CA ILE A 6 -82.11 -27.70 19.41
C ILE A 6 -81.29 -29.03 19.24
N PRO A 7 -80.49 -29.33 18.17
CA PRO A 7 -79.29 -28.57 17.73
C PRO A 7 -78.78 -28.64 16.26
N GLU A 8 -77.85 -27.71 15.99
CA GLU A 8 -76.60 -27.75 15.17
C GLU A 8 -76.53 -27.89 13.63
N ASN A 9 -75.84 -26.88 13.06
CA ASN A 9 -74.74 -26.92 12.06
C ASN A 9 -75.03 -26.98 10.54
N SER A 10 -74.70 -25.90 9.80
CA SER A 10 -73.84 -25.95 8.59
C SER A 10 -73.48 -24.57 8.03
N SER A 11 -72.19 -24.24 8.15
CA SER A 11 -71.27 -23.56 7.21
C SER A 11 -71.74 -22.64 6.07
N ALA A 12 -70.95 -21.56 5.92
CA ALA A 12 -70.36 -21.01 4.69
C ALA A 12 -70.98 -19.71 4.12
N GLY A 13 -70.21 -18.63 4.21
CA GLY A 13 -70.40 -17.41 3.43
C GLY A 13 -69.62 -16.23 4.01
N ASP A 14 -68.58 -15.81 3.30
CA ASP A 14 -67.89 -14.51 3.40
C ASP A 14 -66.89 -14.26 4.54
N GLN A 15 -65.77 -15.00 4.48
CA GLN A 15 -64.46 -14.38 4.68
C GLN A 15 -63.78 -14.21 3.32
N GLN A 16 -64.06 -13.10 2.64
CA GLN A 16 -63.31 -12.72 1.45
C GLN A 16 -62.04 -11.97 1.88
N SER A 17 -60.93 -12.71 1.80
CA SER A 17 -59.55 -12.26 1.92
C SER A 17 -59.28 -11.00 1.08
N GLN A 18 -59.13 -9.85 1.73
CA GLN A 18 -58.43 -8.71 1.15
C GLN A 18 -56.93 -9.05 1.07
N SER A 19 -56.56 -9.67 -0.04
CA SER A 19 -55.17 -9.76 -0.50
C SER A 19 -54.65 -8.35 -0.75
N GLY A 20 -53.90 -7.81 0.22
CA GLY A 20 -53.25 -6.50 0.12
C GLY A 20 -52.10 -6.51 -0.88
N SER A 21 -52.42 -6.35 -2.17
CA SER A 21 -51.40 -6.05 -3.17
C SER A 21 -50.93 -4.61 -2.97
N MET A 22 -49.67 -4.41 -2.58
CA MET A 22 -49.07 -3.08 -2.47
C MET A 22 -49.18 -2.36 -3.82
N ASN A 23 -49.67 -1.11 -3.79
CA ASN A 23 -49.74 -0.32 -5.01
C ASN A 23 -48.35 0.16 -5.43
N LEU A 24 -48.18 0.49 -6.72
CA LEU A 24 -46.89 0.90 -7.30
C LEU A 24 -46.22 2.05 -6.53
N LEU A 25 -47.04 2.96 -6.00
CA LEU A 25 -46.56 4.09 -5.20
C LEU A 25 -45.95 3.65 -3.87
N GLN A 26 -46.58 2.70 -3.17
CA GLN A 26 -46.05 2.13 -1.93
C GLN A 26 -44.74 1.35 -2.15
N VAL A 27 -44.63 0.63 -3.28
CA VAL A 27 -43.38 -0.04 -3.66
C VAL A 27 -42.28 0.98 -3.94
N LEU A 28 -42.58 2.05 -4.68
CA LEU A 28 -41.61 3.11 -4.97
C LEU A 28 -41.15 3.84 -3.70
N VAL A 29 -42.07 4.17 -2.79
CA VAL A 29 -41.74 4.80 -1.50
C VAL A 29 -40.87 3.88 -0.66
N LEU A 30 -41.17 2.58 -0.62
CA LEU A 30 -40.34 1.61 0.09
C LEU A 30 -38.93 1.51 -0.50
N ILE A 31 -38.80 1.48 -1.83
CA ILE A 31 -37.49 1.45 -2.51
C ILE A 31 -36.69 2.72 -2.20
N VAL A 32 -37.31 3.89 -2.26
CA VAL A 32 -36.64 5.17 -1.95
C VAL A 32 -36.24 5.23 -0.48
N PHE A 33 -37.10 4.77 0.43
CA PHE A 33 -36.82 4.74 1.87
C PHE A 33 -35.68 3.77 2.21
N VAL A 34 -35.71 2.54 1.68
CA VAL A 34 -34.62 1.56 1.85
C VAL A 34 -33.33 2.08 1.23
N GLY A 35 -33.40 2.71 0.05
CA GLY A 35 -32.27 3.36 -0.59
C GLY A 35 -31.65 4.46 0.28
N PHE A 36 -32.49 5.32 0.86
CA PHE A 36 -32.06 6.39 1.77
C PHE A 36 -31.42 5.84 3.05
N VAL A 37 -32.05 4.85 3.70
CA VAL A 37 -31.52 4.19 4.90
C VAL A 37 -30.18 3.50 4.63
N THR A 38 -30.05 2.84 3.48
CA THR A 38 -28.78 2.20 3.06
C THR A 38 -27.67 3.23 2.83
N LEU A 39 -28.02 4.42 2.31
CA LEU A 39 -27.12 5.55 2.11
C LEU A 39 -26.68 6.16 3.45
N CYS A 40 -27.60 6.32 4.40
CA CYS A 40 -27.33 6.83 5.74
C CYS A 40 -26.50 5.85 6.60
N LEU A 41 -26.68 4.54 6.41
CA LEU A 41 -25.96 3.50 7.16
C LEU A 41 -24.59 3.12 6.57
N GLY A 42 -24.19 3.71 5.44
CA GLY A 42 -22.88 3.42 4.81
C GLY A 42 -22.76 2.01 4.19
N ILE A 43 -23.87 1.28 4.03
CA ILE A 43 -23.93 -0.09 3.48
C ILE A 43 -23.80 -0.11 1.94
N VAL A 44 -23.64 1.06 1.32
CA VAL A 44 -23.41 1.21 -0.12
C VAL A 44 -22.17 0.43 -0.57
N PHE A 45 -21.11 0.39 0.26
CA PHE A 45 -19.88 -0.31 -0.08
C PHE A 45 -20.07 -1.83 -0.25
N PRO A 46 -20.67 -2.59 0.71
CA PRO A 46 -20.97 -4.00 0.52
C PRO A 46 -21.85 -4.32 -0.69
N VAL A 47 -22.89 -3.51 -0.94
CA VAL A 47 -23.82 -3.72 -2.07
C VAL A 47 -23.13 -3.44 -3.40
N GLN A 48 -22.33 -2.37 -3.46
CA GLN A 48 -21.53 -2.02 -4.63
C GLN A 48 -20.42 -3.04 -4.90
N MET A 49 -19.77 -3.54 -3.86
CA MET A 49 -18.79 -4.61 -3.95
C MET A 49 -19.44 -5.88 -4.50
N GLY A 50 -20.63 -6.24 -4.01
CA GLY A 50 -21.44 -7.33 -4.53
C GLY A 50 -21.78 -7.15 -6.01
N TYR A 51 -22.26 -5.97 -6.41
CA TYR A 51 -22.56 -5.65 -7.81
C TYR A 51 -21.34 -5.76 -8.72
N GLN A 52 -20.18 -5.23 -8.29
CA GLN A 52 -18.94 -5.29 -9.07
C GLN A 52 -18.38 -6.71 -9.15
N LEU A 53 -18.51 -7.51 -8.09
CA LEU A 53 -18.15 -8.93 -8.14
C LEU A 53 -19.03 -9.71 -9.11
N VAL A 54 -20.34 -9.41 -9.15
CA VAL A 54 -21.31 -10.16 -9.98
C VAL A 54 -21.30 -9.70 -11.44
N ILE A 55 -21.12 -8.41 -11.73
CA ILE A 55 -21.32 -7.83 -13.07
C ILE A 55 -20.07 -7.11 -13.59
N GLY A 56 -19.15 -6.67 -12.72
CA GLY A 56 -17.98 -5.88 -13.10
C GLY A 56 -17.02 -6.60 -14.05
N TRP A 57 -16.97 -7.93 -14.01
CA TRP A 57 -16.16 -8.74 -14.93
C TRP A 57 -16.59 -8.60 -16.40
N THR A 58 -17.86 -8.27 -16.67
CA THR A 58 -18.36 -8.09 -18.05
C THR A 58 -17.71 -6.89 -18.73
N SER A 59 -17.56 -5.77 -18.02
CA SER A 59 -16.86 -4.58 -18.52
C SER A 59 -15.35 -4.80 -18.69
N TYR A 60 -14.76 -5.68 -17.88
CA TYR A 60 -13.37 -6.07 -18.05
C TYR A 60 -13.19 -6.88 -19.33
N ILE A 61 -14.01 -7.91 -19.54
CA ILE A 61 -13.94 -8.75 -20.73
C ILE A 61 -14.15 -7.92 -22.01
N THR A 62 -15.14 -7.03 -22.07
CA THR A 62 -15.39 -6.22 -23.27
C THR A 62 -14.23 -5.29 -23.65
N ARG A 63 -13.41 -4.87 -22.68
CA ARG A 63 -12.21 -4.06 -22.91
C ARG A 63 -10.99 -4.89 -23.27
N THR A 64 -10.83 -6.04 -22.63
CA THR A 64 -9.62 -6.86 -22.75
C THR A 64 -9.69 -7.77 -23.97
N LEU A 65 -10.85 -8.34 -24.29
CA LEU A 65 -11.03 -9.31 -25.38
C LEU A 65 -10.52 -8.80 -26.74
N PRO A 66 -10.75 -7.53 -27.15
CA PRO A 66 -10.22 -7.00 -28.40
C PRO A 66 -8.68 -6.91 -28.46
N GLY A 67 -8.00 -6.87 -27.31
CA GLY A 67 -6.54 -6.84 -27.21
C GLY A 67 -5.88 -8.20 -27.02
N VAL A 68 -6.67 -9.27 -26.86
CA VAL A 68 -6.13 -10.63 -26.70
C VAL A 68 -5.60 -11.13 -28.04
N THR A 69 -4.27 -11.17 -28.16
CA THR A 69 -3.61 -11.77 -29.32
C THR A 69 -3.18 -13.20 -28.98
N ILE A 70 -3.81 -14.18 -29.63
CA ILE A 70 -3.44 -15.58 -29.49
C ILE A 70 -2.22 -15.82 -30.38
N SER A 71 -1.07 -16.06 -29.75
CA SER A 71 0.14 -16.48 -30.48
C SER A 71 0.07 -17.99 -30.73
N VAL A 72 0.24 -18.38 -31.98
CA VAL A 72 0.31 -19.79 -32.39
C VAL A 72 1.47 -20.50 -31.69
N GLU A 73 2.63 -19.86 -31.60
CA GLU A 73 3.82 -20.39 -30.94
C GLU A 73 3.57 -20.66 -29.45
N ARG A 74 3.07 -19.67 -28.70
CA ARG A 74 2.80 -19.81 -27.27
C ARG A 74 1.73 -20.87 -26.98
N THR A 75 0.69 -20.90 -27.81
CA THR A 75 -0.39 -21.89 -27.68
C THR A 75 0.11 -23.29 -27.94
N THR A 76 0.99 -23.46 -28.93
CA THR A 76 1.57 -24.77 -29.27
C THR A 76 2.43 -25.30 -28.12
N TRP A 77 3.33 -24.47 -27.57
CA TRP A 77 4.15 -24.88 -26.43
C TRP A 77 3.33 -25.22 -25.19
N PHE A 78 2.26 -24.47 -24.93
CA PHE A 78 1.33 -24.78 -23.83
C PHE A 78 0.65 -26.14 -24.02
N LEU A 79 0.14 -26.43 -25.22
CA LEU A 79 -0.53 -27.70 -25.52
C LEU A 79 0.43 -28.89 -25.40
N VAL A 80 1.67 -28.74 -25.86
CA VAL A 80 2.72 -29.77 -25.72
C VAL A 80 3.04 -30.02 -24.25
N ALA A 81 3.27 -28.96 -23.47
CA ALA A 81 3.56 -29.08 -22.04
C ALA A 81 2.39 -29.72 -21.26
N PHE A 82 1.15 -29.35 -21.57
CA PHE A 82 -0.05 -29.93 -20.97
C PHE A 82 -0.22 -31.42 -21.35
N GLY A 83 0.06 -31.76 -22.61
CA GLY A 83 0.12 -33.15 -23.08
C GLY A 83 1.17 -33.99 -22.34
N LEU A 84 2.38 -33.46 -22.14
CA LEU A 84 3.43 -34.15 -21.39
C LEU A 84 3.08 -34.29 -19.90
N PHE A 85 2.47 -33.26 -19.30
CA PHE A 85 2.01 -33.31 -17.92
C PHE A 85 0.92 -34.37 -17.72
N THR A 86 -0.12 -34.37 -18.57
CA THR A 86 -1.20 -35.37 -18.52
C THR A 86 -0.67 -36.78 -18.72
N TRP A 87 0.29 -36.97 -19.63
CA TRP A 87 0.99 -38.23 -19.84
C TRP A 87 1.77 -38.67 -18.59
N GLY A 88 2.51 -37.76 -17.96
CA GLY A 88 3.24 -38.00 -16.71
C GLY A 88 2.31 -38.41 -15.56
N VAL A 89 1.18 -37.72 -15.39
CA VAL A 89 0.14 -38.09 -14.42
C VAL A 89 -0.42 -39.49 -14.71
N HIS A 90 -0.60 -39.85 -15.98
CA HIS A 90 -1.08 -41.18 -16.36
C HIS A 90 -0.08 -42.28 -15.98
N LEU A 91 1.19 -42.10 -16.32
CA LEU A 91 2.24 -43.06 -16.02
C LEU A 91 2.48 -43.20 -14.52
N GLY A 92 2.53 -42.07 -13.80
CA GLY A 92 2.68 -42.04 -12.35
C GLY A 92 1.50 -42.71 -11.65
N GLY A 93 0.26 -42.38 -12.05
CA GLY A 93 -0.95 -43.01 -11.53
C GLY A 93 -0.98 -44.51 -11.78
N LYS A 94 -0.64 -44.96 -13.00
CA LYS A 94 -0.58 -46.39 -13.35
C LYS A 94 0.48 -47.14 -12.54
N LYS A 95 1.67 -46.55 -12.37
CA LYS A 95 2.77 -47.15 -11.59
C LYS A 95 2.42 -47.25 -10.11
N TRP A 96 1.92 -46.17 -9.53
CA TRP A 96 1.51 -46.10 -8.12
C TRP A 96 0.36 -47.05 -7.80
N TYR A 97 -0.64 -47.11 -8.68
CA TYR A 97 -1.80 -47.98 -8.50
C TYR A 97 -1.43 -49.47 -8.65
N ARG A 98 -0.51 -49.80 -9.56
CA ARG A 98 0.03 -51.16 -9.70
C ARG A 98 0.85 -51.59 -8.47
N GLN A 99 1.59 -50.67 -7.83
CA GLN A 99 2.35 -50.96 -6.61
C GLN A 99 1.48 -51.22 -5.38
N LYS A 100 0.24 -50.71 -5.35
CA LYS A 100 -0.73 -50.88 -4.26
C LYS A 100 -1.77 -51.98 -4.49
N GLN A 101 -1.70 -52.72 -5.60
CA GLN A 101 -2.60 -53.84 -5.85
C GLN A 101 -2.30 -55.00 -4.89
N ILE A 102 -3.18 -55.21 -3.91
CA ILE A 102 -3.12 -56.34 -2.95
C ILE A 102 -4.13 -57.45 -3.34
N ALA A 103 -5.10 -57.18 -4.24
CA ALA A 103 -6.12 -58.14 -4.68
C ALA A 103 -6.26 -58.17 -6.21
N GLU A 104 -6.41 -59.38 -6.80
CA GLU A 104 -6.47 -59.64 -8.25
C GLU A 104 -7.68 -58.99 -8.97
N SER A 105 -8.74 -58.64 -8.25
CA SER A 105 -10.01 -58.14 -8.82
C SER A 105 -10.16 -56.60 -8.81
N ALA A 106 -9.12 -55.85 -8.43
CA ALA A 106 -9.20 -54.39 -8.33
C ALA A 106 -9.21 -53.68 -9.71
N PRO A 107 -9.98 -52.59 -9.89
CA PRO A 107 -10.10 -51.89 -11.17
C PRO A 107 -8.79 -51.22 -11.58
N VAL A 108 -8.37 -51.37 -12.84
CA VAL A 108 -7.15 -50.76 -13.40
C VAL A 108 -7.29 -49.24 -13.53
N TRP A 109 -6.20 -48.49 -13.31
CA TRP A 109 -6.15 -47.04 -13.53
C TRP A 109 -6.70 -46.66 -14.91
N ARG A 110 -7.76 -45.84 -14.94
CA ARG A 110 -8.48 -45.49 -16.16
C ARG A 110 -8.06 -44.11 -16.68
N GLY A 111 -8.03 -43.93 -18.00
CA GLY A 111 -7.68 -42.64 -18.64
C GLY A 111 -8.54 -41.47 -18.16
N ARG A 112 -9.84 -41.69 -17.90
CA ARG A 112 -10.74 -40.68 -17.32
C ARG A 112 -10.22 -40.08 -16.00
N TRP A 113 -9.56 -40.88 -15.15
CA TRP A 113 -9.02 -40.39 -13.88
C TRP A 113 -7.82 -39.48 -14.09
N THR A 114 -6.98 -39.77 -15.08
CA THR A 114 -5.91 -38.88 -15.52
C THR A 114 -6.46 -37.55 -16.02
N PHE A 115 -7.45 -37.58 -16.92
CA PHE A 115 -8.05 -36.35 -17.45
C PHE A 115 -8.74 -35.53 -16.36
N SER A 116 -9.47 -36.18 -15.45
CA SER A 116 -10.09 -35.49 -14.31
C SER A 116 -9.04 -34.86 -13.38
N LEU A 117 -7.96 -35.57 -13.05
CA LEU A 117 -6.91 -35.04 -12.18
C LEU A 117 -6.16 -33.87 -12.85
N ALA A 118 -5.82 -34.01 -14.13
CA ALA A 118 -5.17 -32.94 -14.87
C ALA A 118 -6.06 -31.70 -15.03
N ALA A 119 -7.37 -31.89 -15.25
CA ALA A 119 -8.35 -30.80 -15.30
C ALA A 119 -8.46 -30.09 -13.95
N ILE A 120 -8.49 -30.83 -12.84
CA ILE A 120 -8.51 -30.25 -11.48
C ILE A 120 -7.24 -29.44 -11.24
N CYS A 121 -6.06 -29.98 -11.54
CA CYS A 121 -4.79 -29.25 -11.38
C CYS A 121 -4.76 -27.97 -12.24
N PHE A 122 -5.27 -28.03 -13.47
CA PHE A 122 -5.35 -26.87 -14.34
C PHE A 122 -6.30 -25.80 -13.79
N LEU A 123 -7.49 -26.20 -13.31
CA LEU A 123 -8.45 -25.28 -12.69
C LEU A 123 -7.91 -24.65 -11.40
N LEU A 124 -7.17 -25.41 -10.57
CA LEU A 124 -6.51 -24.87 -9.38
C LEU A 124 -5.42 -23.86 -9.74
N GLY A 125 -4.64 -24.13 -10.78
CA GLY A 125 -3.65 -23.18 -11.31
C GLY A 125 -4.29 -21.88 -11.81
N LEU A 126 -5.35 -22.00 -12.62
CA LEU A 126 -6.13 -20.84 -13.09
C LEU A 126 -6.73 -20.05 -11.92
N SER A 127 -7.32 -20.74 -10.95
CA SER A 127 -7.86 -20.12 -9.73
C SER A 127 -6.78 -19.34 -8.97
N GLY A 128 -5.58 -19.90 -8.81
CA GLY A 128 -4.46 -19.21 -8.18
C GLY A 128 -4.04 -17.93 -8.91
N ILE A 129 -3.95 -17.98 -10.25
CA ILE A 129 -3.64 -16.80 -11.07
C ILE A 129 -4.74 -15.73 -10.92
N CYS A 130 -6.01 -16.13 -10.90
CA CYS A 130 -7.12 -15.22 -10.66
C CYS A 130 -7.06 -14.58 -9.27
N VAL A 131 -6.72 -15.33 -8.21
CA VAL A 131 -6.56 -14.80 -6.84
C VAL A 131 -5.38 -13.82 -6.77
N ILE A 132 -4.24 -14.13 -7.37
CA ILE A 132 -3.10 -13.21 -7.45
C ILE A 132 -3.50 -11.95 -8.21
N SER A 133 -4.23 -12.09 -9.33
CA SER A 133 -4.73 -10.96 -10.11
C SER A 133 -5.70 -10.11 -9.30
N MET A 134 -6.63 -10.71 -8.55
CA MET A 134 -7.55 -9.98 -7.67
C MET A 134 -6.81 -9.25 -6.56
N THR A 135 -5.82 -9.89 -5.92
CA THR A 135 -4.99 -9.27 -4.88
C THR A 135 -4.18 -8.10 -5.45
N HIS A 136 -3.57 -8.27 -6.63
CA HIS A 136 -2.83 -7.20 -7.29
C HIS A 136 -3.74 -6.06 -7.75
N GLN A 137 -4.93 -6.35 -8.29
CA GLN A 137 -5.91 -5.34 -8.69
C GLN A 137 -6.47 -4.61 -7.47
N THR A 138 -6.75 -5.31 -6.37
CA THR A 138 -7.20 -4.71 -5.11
C THR A 138 -6.09 -3.84 -4.51
N TRP A 139 -4.85 -4.33 -4.53
CA TRP A 139 -3.68 -3.56 -4.10
C TRP A 139 -3.50 -2.31 -4.96
N TRP A 140 -3.58 -2.44 -6.30
CA TRP A 140 -3.50 -1.31 -7.22
C TRP A 140 -4.65 -0.32 -7.07
N MET A 141 -5.87 -0.76 -6.75
CA MET A 141 -6.97 0.13 -6.41
C MET A 141 -6.73 0.87 -5.08
N VAL A 142 -6.00 0.25 -4.16
CA VAL A 142 -5.63 0.84 -2.87
C VAL A 142 -4.41 1.78 -2.99
N THR A 143 -3.49 1.51 -3.92
CA THR A 143 -2.20 2.23 -4.01
C THR A 143 -1.99 3.05 -5.28
N GLY A 144 -2.84 2.91 -6.31
CA GLY A 144 -2.68 3.54 -7.62
C GLY A 144 -3.24 4.97 -7.68
N GLU A 145 -2.57 5.83 -8.44
CA GLU A 145 -3.01 7.19 -8.79
C GLU A 145 -4.38 7.14 -9.54
N PRO A 146 -5.44 7.79 -9.03
CA PRO A 146 -6.81 7.59 -9.51
C PRO A 146 -7.15 8.57 -10.64
N GLU A 147 -6.56 8.43 -11.82
CA GLU A 147 -6.81 9.40 -12.91
C GLU A 147 -7.91 8.97 -13.90
N THR A 148 -8.35 7.71 -14.01
CA THR A 148 -9.12 7.32 -15.24
C THR A 148 -10.48 6.66 -15.10
N PHE A 149 -10.95 6.21 -13.92
CA PHE A 149 -12.23 5.48 -13.85
C PHE A 149 -13.25 5.95 -12.80
N VAL A 150 -12.81 6.45 -11.65
CA VAL A 150 -13.74 6.76 -10.53
C VAL A 150 -14.30 8.18 -10.59
N ALA A 151 -13.54 9.14 -11.14
CA ALA A 151 -13.94 10.55 -11.16
C ALA A 151 -15.10 10.88 -12.12
N ARG A 152 -15.39 10.04 -13.11
CA ARG A 152 -16.32 10.40 -14.19
C ARG A 152 -17.80 10.09 -13.90
N ASN A 153 -18.10 9.15 -12.99
CA ASN A 153 -19.48 8.65 -12.82
C ASN A 153 -20.07 8.71 -11.40
N PHE A 154 -19.36 9.14 -10.35
CA PHE A 154 -19.90 9.12 -8.98
C PHE A 154 -19.72 10.44 -8.22
N ARG A 155 -20.85 10.97 -7.72
CA ARG A 155 -20.99 12.23 -6.97
C ARG A 155 -20.84 12.02 -5.45
N PHE A 156 -19.81 11.28 -5.00
CA PHE A 156 -19.46 11.15 -3.58
C PHE A 156 -18.01 11.58 -3.32
N PRO A 157 -17.73 12.89 -3.28
CA PRO A 157 -16.37 13.41 -3.14
C PRO A 157 -15.66 12.90 -1.88
N PHE A 158 -16.36 12.86 -0.74
CA PHE A 158 -15.75 12.59 0.58
C PHE A 158 -15.05 11.22 0.68
N MET A 159 -15.66 10.14 0.17
CA MET A 159 -15.09 8.80 0.27
C MET A 159 -13.83 8.64 -0.61
N VAL A 160 -13.84 9.24 -1.81
CA VAL A 160 -12.67 9.28 -2.69
C VAL A 160 -11.52 10.06 -2.04
N TYR A 161 -11.80 11.18 -1.35
CA TYR A 161 -10.77 11.90 -0.60
C TYR A 161 -10.17 11.06 0.53
N SER A 162 -10.99 10.39 1.34
CA SER A 162 -10.48 9.58 2.46
C SER A 162 -9.59 8.41 2.02
N CYS A 163 -9.97 7.71 0.93
CA CYS A 163 -9.15 6.64 0.36
C CYS A 163 -7.85 7.17 -0.24
N ARG A 164 -7.90 8.32 -0.94
CA ARG A 164 -6.70 8.97 -1.50
C ARG A 164 -5.73 9.42 -0.41
N GLU A 165 -6.25 9.99 0.68
CA GLU A 165 -5.42 10.45 1.80
C GLU A 165 -4.75 9.25 2.51
N ALA A 166 -5.51 8.17 2.75
CA ALA A 166 -4.96 6.94 3.33
C ALA A 166 -3.90 6.27 2.43
N ALA A 167 -4.12 6.24 1.12
CA ALA A 167 -3.15 5.73 0.15
C ALA A 167 -1.85 6.56 0.16
N ARG A 168 -1.97 7.89 0.07
CA ARG A 168 -0.84 8.82 0.11
C ARG A 168 -0.02 8.68 1.41
N ARG A 169 -0.70 8.55 2.54
CA ARG A 169 -0.06 8.32 3.85
C ARG A 169 0.69 7.00 3.90
N SER A 170 0.10 5.94 3.32
CA SER A 170 0.74 4.62 3.25
C SER A 170 1.99 4.64 2.37
N THR A 171 1.94 5.33 1.23
CA THR A 171 3.10 5.53 0.34
C THR A 171 4.19 6.34 1.04
N SER A 172 3.85 7.41 1.76
CA SER A 172 4.86 8.18 2.48
C SER A 172 5.54 7.36 3.60
N LYS A 173 4.75 6.55 4.33
CA LYS A 173 5.28 5.58 5.29
C LYS A 173 6.22 4.56 4.64
N TYR A 174 5.90 4.09 3.43
CA TYR A 174 6.77 3.19 2.66
C TYR A 174 8.08 3.87 2.26
N ASN A 175 8.03 5.12 1.80
CA ASN A 175 9.23 5.90 1.45
C ASN A 175 10.17 6.08 2.64
N LEU A 176 9.64 6.36 3.84
CA LEU A 176 10.45 6.37 5.07
C LEU A 176 11.07 5.00 5.40
N LYS A 177 10.37 3.89 5.13
CA LYS A 177 10.95 2.55 5.29
C LYS A 177 12.09 2.29 4.31
N LEU A 178 11.98 2.76 3.05
CA LEU A 178 13.07 2.66 2.09
C LEU A 178 14.30 3.47 2.54
N ILE A 179 14.07 4.69 3.06
CA ILE A 179 15.14 5.49 3.68
C ILE A 179 15.77 4.74 4.86
N GLY A 180 14.96 4.16 5.75
CA GLY A 180 15.43 3.36 6.87
C GLY A 180 16.28 2.17 6.42
N LEU A 181 15.81 1.40 5.45
CA LEU A 181 16.57 0.29 4.87
C LEU A 181 17.91 0.77 4.29
N GLY A 182 17.89 1.88 3.54
CA GLY A 182 19.11 2.47 3.00
C GLY A 182 20.10 2.87 4.09
N MET A 183 19.61 3.45 5.20
CA MET A 183 20.45 3.87 6.33
C MET A 183 21.11 2.68 7.03
N HIS A 184 20.37 1.57 7.20
CA HIS A 184 20.92 0.33 7.75
C HIS A 184 21.97 -0.28 6.82
N ASN A 185 21.71 -0.34 5.52
CA ASN A 185 22.68 -0.86 4.54
C ASN A 185 23.95 0.01 4.48
N TYR A 186 23.80 1.35 4.60
CA TYR A 186 24.95 2.26 4.72
C TYR A 186 25.73 1.99 6.01
N HIS A 187 25.04 1.86 7.15
CA HIS A 187 25.68 1.56 8.43
C HIS A 187 26.42 0.22 8.40
N GLU A 188 25.85 -0.81 7.79
CA GLU A 188 26.49 -2.12 7.62
C GLU A 188 27.78 -2.01 6.78
N ALA A 189 27.77 -1.23 5.70
CA ALA A 189 28.91 -1.06 4.81
C ALA A 189 30.03 -0.19 5.41
N TYR A 190 29.69 0.86 6.16
CA TYR A 190 30.64 1.88 6.62
C TYR A 190 30.87 1.92 8.13
N GLY A 191 30.12 1.13 8.91
CA GLY A 191 30.18 1.08 10.37
C GLY A 191 29.62 2.32 11.07
N GLN A 192 28.96 3.22 10.36
CA GLN A 192 28.38 4.46 10.89
C GLN A 192 27.24 4.94 10.00
N LEU A 193 26.32 5.73 10.57
CA LEU A 193 25.32 6.47 9.80
C LEU A 193 26.00 7.50 8.89
N PRO A 194 25.37 7.88 7.76
CA PRO A 194 25.90 8.93 6.91
C PRO A 194 25.91 10.26 7.67
N VAL A 195 26.86 11.13 7.30
CA VAL A 195 26.90 12.51 7.81
C VAL A 195 25.63 13.24 7.40
N GLY A 196 25.06 14.07 8.27
CA GLY A 196 23.87 14.89 7.98
C GLY A 196 24.06 15.86 6.82
N GLY A 197 25.27 16.40 6.74
CA GLY A 197 25.75 17.19 5.63
C GLY A 197 27.25 17.33 5.68
N SER A 198 27.88 17.42 4.52
CA SER A 198 29.30 17.72 4.40
C SER A 198 29.53 19.19 4.05
N PHE A 199 30.54 19.79 4.68
CA PHE A 199 30.99 21.16 4.45
C PHE A 199 32.51 21.15 4.37
N SER A 200 33.06 21.97 3.46
CA SER A 200 34.51 22.15 3.38
C SER A 200 35.06 22.84 4.62
N GLN A 201 36.39 22.85 4.79
CA GLN A 201 37.03 23.59 5.88
C GLN A 201 36.73 25.11 5.83
N ALA A 202 36.45 25.65 4.64
CA ALA A 202 36.01 27.03 4.44
C ALA A 202 34.50 27.23 4.69
N GLY A 203 33.78 26.20 5.17
CA GLY A 203 32.35 26.24 5.43
C GLY A 203 31.47 26.17 4.18
N GLN A 204 32.02 25.82 3.01
CA GLN A 204 31.19 25.71 1.80
C GLN A 204 30.34 24.44 1.83
N PRO A 205 29.03 24.51 1.53
CA PRO A 205 28.14 23.36 1.50
C PRO A 205 28.54 22.39 0.39
N GLN A 206 28.76 21.13 0.74
CA GLN A 206 29.15 20.08 -0.20
C GLN A 206 27.96 19.19 -0.56
N HIS A 207 27.59 18.22 0.30
CA HIS A 207 26.53 17.26 -0.01
C HIS A 207 25.69 16.86 1.20
N SER A 208 24.43 16.55 0.95
CA SER A 208 23.47 16.00 1.91
C SER A 208 23.73 14.55 2.29
N TRP A 209 23.19 14.14 3.44
CA TRP A 209 23.06 12.73 3.84
C TRP A 209 22.39 11.87 2.76
N VAL A 210 21.44 12.45 2.02
CA VAL A 210 20.73 11.77 0.93
C VAL A 210 21.69 11.39 -0.19
N THR A 211 22.64 12.25 -0.53
CA THR A 211 23.60 12.00 -1.61
C THR A 211 24.42 10.73 -1.35
N ARG A 212 24.76 10.47 -0.09
CA ARG A 212 25.45 9.24 0.34
C ARG A 212 24.56 8.00 0.32
N LEU A 213 23.25 8.18 0.33
CA LEU A 213 22.26 7.11 0.38
C LEU A 213 21.84 6.61 -1.01
N LEU A 214 22.15 7.34 -2.09
CA LEU A 214 21.71 7.02 -3.44
C LEU A 214 21.96 5.56 -3.87
N PRO A 215 23.14 4.93 -3.63
CA PRO A 215 23.36 3.53 -4.01
C PRO A 215 22.40 2.55 -3.34
N TYR A 216 21.87 2.91 -2.17
CA TYR A 216 20.94 2.11 -1.37
C TYR A 216 19.46 2.46 -1.61
N LEU A 217 19.21 3.41 -2.51
CA LEU A 217 17.88 3.82 -2.98
C LEU A 217 17.67 3.49 -4.46
N ASP A 218 18.39 2.49 -4.98
CA ASP A 218 18.42 2.10 -6.40
C ASP A 218 18.87 3.24 -7.34
N GLN A 219 19.72 4.15 -6.85
CA GLN A 219 20.27 5.29 -7.62
C GLN A 219 21.80 5.22 -7.76
N ALA A 220 22.38 4.01 -7.85
CA ALA A 220 23.83 3.83 -8.01
C ALA A 220 24.38 4.53 -9.26
N ALA A 221 23.67 4.43 -10.40
CA ALA A 221 24.08 5.08 -11.64
C ALA A 221 24.11 6.61 -11.54
N LEU A 222 23.23 7.22 -10.74
CA LEU A 222 23.24 8.66 -10.47
C LEU A 222 24.38 9.02 -9.51
N TYR A 223 24.64 8.18 -8.49
CA TYR A 223 25.73 8.38 -7.55
C TYR A 223 27.10 8.45 -8.23
N ASP A 224 27.36 7.55 -9.18
CA ASP A 224 28.64 7.48 -9.90
C ASP A 224 28.91 8.70 -10.80
N GLN A 225 27.87 9.48 -11.12
CA GLN A 225 28.00 10.70 -11.92
C GLN A 225 28.30 11.94 -11.08
N ILE A 226 28.12 11.89 -9.75
CA ILE A 226 28.28 13.05 -8.87
C ILE A 226 29.77 13.25 -8.55
N ASN A 227 30.26 14.47 -8.80
CA ASN A 227 31.60 14.87 -8.42
C ASN A 227 31.62 15.32 -6.95
N PHE A 228 32.07 14.43 -6.05
CA PHE A 228 32.16 14.69 -4.60
C PHE A 228 33.25 15.69 -4.17
N HIS A 229 34.09 16.14 -5.11
CA HIS A 229 35.10 17.17 -4.86
C HIS A 229 34.57 18.58 -5.11
N GLN A 230 33.34 18.71 -5.62
CA GLN A 230 32.70 19.99 -5.93
C GLN A 230 31.39 20.12 -5.14
N PRO A 231 30.96 21.35 -4.80
CA PRO A 231 29.65 21.58 -4.22
C PRO A 231 28.52 20.97 -5.04
N TRP A 232 27.44 20.55 -4.40
CA TRP A 232 26.26 20.01 -5.11
C TRP A 232 25.62 21.01 -6.09
N THR A 233 25.81 22.32 -5.88
CA THR A 233 25.34 23.39 -6.77
C THR A 233 26.34 23.79 -7.86
N SER A 234 27.50 23.12 -7.96
CA SER A 234 28.47 23.43 -9.01
C SER A 234 27.88 23.15 -10.39
N GLU A 235 28.45 23.76 -11.43
CA GLU A 235 27.97 23.55 -12.80
C GLU A 235 28.04 22.07 -13.20
N ASP A 236 29.12 21.38 -12.84
CA ASP A 236 29.31 19.95 -13.09
C ASP A 236 28.21 19.09 -12.42
N ASN A 237 27.77 19.48 -11.22
CA ASN A 237 26.81 18.71 -10.45
C ASN A 237 25.34 19.09 -10.71
N ARG A 238 25.07 20.31 -11.20
CA ARG A 238 23.75 20.94 -11.25
C ARG A 238 22.67 20.02 -11.82
N GLN A 239 22.93 19.43 -12.98
CA GLN A 239 21.98 18.56 -13.69
C GLN A 239 21.60 17.29 -12.91
N HIS A 240 22.50 16.77 -12.08
CA HIS A 240 22.24 15.56 -11.32
C HIS A 240 21.20 15.83 -10.22
N PHE A 241 21.27 17.00 -9.57
CA PHE A 241 20.34 17.43 -8.53
C PHE A 241 18.99 17.95 -9.05
N GLN A 242 18.84 18.07 -10.38
CA GLN A 242 17.56 18.24 -11.07
C GLN A 242 16.80 16.92 -11.25
N THR A 243 17.41 15.78 -10.94
CA THR A 243 16.77 14.46 -11.06
C THR A 243 15.74 14.24 -9.96
N LYS A 244 14.52 13.83 -10.36
CA LYS A 244 13.40 13.55 -9.45
C LYS A 244 13.57 12.19 -8.79
N LEU A 245 13.67 12.17 -7.46
CA LEU A 245 13.81 10.96 -6.66
C LEU A 245 12.49 10.59 -5.98
N ASN A 246 11.72 9.68 -6.58
CA ASN A 246 10.39 9.31 -6.08
C ASN A 246 10.37 8.83 -4.61
N ALA A 247 11.44 8.17 -4.17
CA ALA A 247 11.61 7.74 -2.78
C ALA A 247 11.67 8.92 -1.78
N LEU A 248 12.00 10.12 -2.23
CA LEU A 248 12.11 11.32 -1.40
C LEU A 248 10.89 12.23 -1.50
N LEU A 249 9.91 11.87 -2.32
CA LEU A 249 8.69 12.65 -2.50
C LEU A 249 7.59 12.10 -1.60
N ASN A 250 6.94 13.00 -0.88
CA ASN A 250 5.69 12.73 -0.18
C ASN A 250 4.51 13.07 -1.12
N PRO A 251 3.65 12.09 -1.47
CA PRO A 251 2.52 12.31 -2.39
C PRO A 251 1.37 13.13 -1.79
N GLY A 252 1.43 13.44 -0.48
CA GLY A 252 0.53 14.40 0.17
C GLY A 252 0.93 15.87 -0.07
N ILE A 253 2.12 16.13 -0.59
CA ILE A 253 2.63 17.47 -0.88
C ILE A 253 2.52 17.70 -2.38
N ALA A 254 1.98 18.84 -2.80
CA ALA A 254 1.91 19.20 -4.21
C ALA A 254 3.32 19.28 -4.82
N SER A 255 3.50 18.71 -6.01
CA SER A 255 4.74 18.86 -6.76
C SER A 255 4.86 20.30 -7.25
N ASP A 256 6.01 20.90 -6.93
CA ASP A 256 6.41 22.21 -7.42
C ASP A 256 7.44 21.97 -8.52
N ASP A 257 6.94 21.78 -9.74
CA ASP A 257 7.76 21.38 -10.90
C ASP A 257 8.68 22.52 -11.38
N ASP A 258 8.48 23.76 -10.90
CA ASP A 258 9.27 24.94 -11.28
C ASP A 258 10.58 25.08 -10.50
N ARG A 259 10.88 24.16 -9.58
CA ARG A 259 12.12 24.20 -8.78
C ARG A 259 13.34 23.82 -9.63
N GLU A 260 14.37 24.66 -9.56
CA GLU A 260 15.67 24.37 -10.17
C GLU A 260 16.29 23.07 -9.64
N TYR A 261 16.11 22.74 -8.37
CA TYR A 261 16.61 21.49 -7.78
C TYR A 261 15.47 20.71 -7.12
N GLN A 262 15.49 19.39 -7.30
CA GLN A 262 14.39 18.55 -6.86
C GLN A 262 14.36 18.42 -5.32
N PRO A 263 13.17 18.45 -4.71
CA PRO A 263 13.03 18.49 -3.26
C PRO A 263 13.25 17.13 -2.60
N ALA A 264 13.59 17.15 -1.30
CA ALA A 264 13.38 16.04 -0.39
C ALA A 264 12.27 16.40 0.60
N HIS A 265 11.17 15.66 0.61
CA HIS A 265 10.03 15.84 1.53
C HIS A 265 10.25 15.16 2.89
N TYR A 266 11.46 14.68 3.14
CA TYR A 266 11.89 14.06 4.39
C TYR A 266 13.21 14.71 4.83
N ALA A 267 13.34 14.96 6.14
CA ALA A 267 14.56 15.51 6.74
C ALA A 267 15.12 14.55 7.79
N ALA A 268 16.43 14.65 8.04
CA ALA A 268 17.09 13.89 9.10
C ALA A 268 16.97 14.59 10.46
N ASN A 269 17.07 13.82 11.55
CA ASN A 269 17.22 14.36 12.90
C ASN A 269 18.62 14.96 13.07
N SER A 270 18.70 16.27 13.33
CA SER A 270 19.95 17.00 13.51
C SER A 270 20.76 16.59 14.74
N ARG A 271 20.14 15.87 15.69
CA ARG A 271 20.82 15.34 16.89
C ARG A 271 21.45 13.96 16.67
N VAL A 272 21.11 13.30 15.56
CA VAL A 272 21.65 11.97 15.19
C VAL A 272 22.61 12.11 14.03
N LEU A 273 22.20 12.81 12.96
CA LEU A 273 23.02 12.99 11.77
C LEU A 273 23.84 14.28 11.89
N ASN A 274 25.07 14.12 12.40
CA ASN A 274 26.00 15.23 12.61
C ASN A 274 26.56 15.78 11.28
N VAL A 275 26.95 17.05 11.31
CA VAL A 275 27.69 17.66 10.21
C VAL A 275 29.13 17.16 10.23
N ASN A 276 29.65 16.73 9.07
CA ASN A 276 31.03 16.26 8.89
C ASN A 276 31.48 15.04 9.74
N SER A 277 30.63 14.45 10.58
CA SER A 277 30.93 13.19 11.29
C SER A 277 29.74 12.23 11.22
N GLY A 278 30.03 10.94 11.10
CA GLY A 278 29.02 9.89 11.24
C GLY A 278 28.80 9.54 12.71
N MET A 279 27.69 8.87 13.00
CA MET A 279 27.36 8.32 14.32
C MET A 279 27.18 6.82 14.21
N ASN A 280 27.77 6.05 15.12
CA ASN A 280 27.56 4.61 15.21
C ASN A 280 26.34 4.29 16.09
N PHE A 281 25.58 3.24 15.77
CA PHE A 281 24.48 2.76 16.62
C PHE A 281 24.86 2.48 18.07
N LYS A 282 26.11 2.12 18.36
CA LYS A 282 26.60 1.93 19.74
C LYS A 282 26.59 3.22 20.56
N GLU A 283 26.62 4.38 19.91
CA GLU A 283 26.56 5.69 20.57
C GLU A 283 25.12 6.11 20.92
N ILE A 284 24.12 5.36 20.42
CA ILE A 284 22.70 5.61 20.64
C ILE A 284 22.23 4.81 21.86
N THR A 285 22.53 5.32 23.06
CA THR A 285 22.25 4.64 24.33
C THR A 285 20.78 4.70 24.75
N ASP A 286 20.00 5.63 24.22
CA ASP A 286 18.57 5.77 24.56
C ASP A 286 17.68 4.73 23.86
N GLY A 287 18.28 3.97 22.93
CA GLY A 287 17.68 2.83 22.26
C GLY A 287 17.25 3.14 20.82
N VAL A 288 17.59 2.24 19.90
CA VAL A 288 17.33 2.41 18.46
C VAL A 288 15.85 2.48 18.10
N SER A 289 14.96 1.89 18.91
CA SER A 289 13.50 1.97 18.70
C SER A 289 12.89 3.27 19.24
N ASN A 290 13.64 4.01 20.04
CA ASN A 290 13.17 5.17 20.80
C ASN A 290 13.80 6.48 20.33
N THR A 291 14.76 6.43 19.41
CA THR A 291 15.35 7.63 18.81
C THR A 291 14.83 7.83 17.39
N ILE A 292 14.35 9.04 17.10
CA ILE A 292 13.93 9.47 15.76
C ILE A 292 15.17 9.65 14.88
N LEU A 293 15.19 9.01 13.71
CA LEU A 293 16.24 9.13 12.71
C LEU A 293 15.90 10.20 11.65
N ALA A 294 14.69 10.17 11.13
CA ALA A 294 14.21 11.06 10.08
C ALA A 294 12.68 11.21 10.14
N GLY A 295 12.11 12.11 9.36
CA GLY A 295 10.66 12.30 9.34
C GLY A 295 10.15 13.19 8.22
N GLU A 296 8.84 13.20 8.06
CA GLU A 296 8.13 14.04 7.09
C GLU A 296 8.31 15.54 7.38
N ILE A 297 8.42 16.33 6.31
CA ILE A 297 8.42 17.80 6.37
C ILE A 297 7.47 18.38 5.32
N LYS A 298 6.72 19.42 5.70
CA LYS A 298 5.73 20.09 4.82
C LYS A 298 6.07 21.55 4.46
N SER A 299 7.08 22.12 5.09
CA SER A 299 7.46 23.54 5.01
C SER A 299 8.97 23.69 4.96
N ASN A 300 9.50 24.77 4.37
CA ASN A 300 10.94 25.00 4.18
C ASN A 300 11.65 23.79 3.54
N ILE A 301 11.00 23.19 2.54
CA ILE A 301 11.48 21.99 1.86
C ILE A 301 12.75 22.32 1.08
N LYS A 302 13.81 21.58 1.40
CA LYS A 302 15.13 21.72 0.79
C LYS A 302 15.29 20.79 -0.40
N ALA A 303 16.20 21.15 -1.30
CA ALA A 303 16.64 20.25 -2.35
C ALA A 303 17.30 19.02 -1.72
N TRP A 304 17.20 17.86 -2.37
CA TRP A 304 17.76 16.63 -1.80
C TRP A 304 19.28 16.67 -1.69
N GLY A 305 19.96 17.52 -2.46
CA GLY A 305 21.41 17.78 -2.37
C GLY A 305 21.85 18.74 -1.28
N ASP A 306 20.93 19.51 -0.69
CA ASP A 306 21.26 20.55 0.30
C ASP A 306 21.78 19.91 1.60
N PRO A 307 23.04 20.18 2.00
CA PRO A 307 23.64 19.58 3.19
C PRO A 307 23.02 20.04 4.51
N THR A 308 22.08 20.98 4.48
CA THR A 308 21.35 21.45 5.66
C THR A 308 19.96 20.83 5.79
N ASN A 309 19.68 19.72 5.09
CA ASN A 309 18.41 18.99 5.17
C ASN A 309 18.27 18.12 6.44
N PHE A 310 18.36 18.78 7.60
CA PHE A 310 18.15 18.21 8.92
C PHE A 310 17.37 19.18 9.80
N ARG A 311 16.67 18.66 10.81
CA ARG A 311 15.83 19.43 11.74
C ARG A 311 15.92 18.85 13.14
N ASP A 312 15.67 19.69 14.13
CA ASP A 312 15.54 19.26 15.52
C ASP A 312 14.08 18.81 15.76
N PRO A 313 13.81 17.52 16.04
CA PRO A 313 12.45 17.06 16.31
C PRO A 313 11.84 17.66 17.59
N ALA A 314 12.66 18.14 18.53
CA ALA A 314 12.17 18.80 19.74
C ALA A 314 11.49 20.16 19.48
N ARG A 315 11.48 20.66 18.23
CA ARG A 315 10.73 21.86 17.82
C ARG A 315 9.23 21.61 17.62
N GLY A 316 8.76 20.39 17.85
CA GLY A 316 7.36 20.03 17.68
C GLY A 316 7.04 19.50 16.28
N ILE A 317 5.92 18.77 16.19
CA ILE A 317 5.34 18.30 14.93
C ILE A 317 4.29 19.30 14.48
N ASN A 318 4.38 19.80 13.24
CA ASN A 318 3.49 20.82 12.67
C ASN A 318 3.49 22.18 13.39
N GLN A 319 4.41 22.43 14.33
CA GLN A 319 4.44 23.66 15.14
C GLN A 319 5.36 24.76 14.56
N SER A 320 6.31 24.41 13.68
CA SER A 320 7.28 25.36 13.14
C SER A 320 7.57 25.10 11.66
N PRO A 321 7.77 26.15 10.84
CA PRO A 321 8.23 26.00 9.46
C PRO A 321 9.57 25.24 9.34
N HIS A 322 10.40 25.29 10.38
CA HIS A 322 11.70 24.62 10.46
C HIS A 322 11.66 23.31 11.28
N GLY A 323 10.48 22.87 11.72
CA GLY A 323 10.27 21.62 12.46
C GLY A 323 9.83 20.48 11.53
N PHE A 324 9.56 19.31 12.09
CA PHE A 324 8.94 18.22 11.35
C PHE A 324 7.44 18.46 11.19
N GLY A 325 6.83 17.82 10.20
CA GLY A 325 5.40 17.97 9.95
C GLY A 325 4.95 17.27 8.68
N GLY A 326 3.85 16.54 8.77
CA GLY A 326 3.26 15.80 7.65
C GLY A 326 2.17 16.61 6.95
N PRO A 327 1.90 16.34 5.65
CA PRO A 327 0.76 16.90 4.94
C PRO A 327 -0.58 16.29 5.37
N PHE A 328 -0.55 15.22 6.18
CA PHE A 328 -1.72 14.48 6.66
C PHE A 328 -2.23 15.06 7.98
N LYS A 329 -3.54 14.89 8.25
CA LYS A 329 -4.15 15.44 9.46
C LYS A 329 -3.56 14.83 10.75
N GLY A 330 -3.25 15.70 11.72
CA GLY A 330 -3.00 15.35 13.12
C GLY A 330 -1.58 14.92 13.49
N GLY A 331 -0.60 15.04 12.60
CA GLY A 331 0.78 14.65 12.92
C GLY A 331 1.69 14.43 11.72
N ALA A 332 2.72 13.61 11.93
CA ALA A 332 3.72 13.26 10.91
C ALA A 332 4.19 11.81 11.07
N ASN A 333 4.52 11.15 9.98
CA ASN A 333 5.27 9.89 10.04
C ASN A 333 6.75 10.17 10.32
N MET A 334 7.30 9.44 11.29
CA MET A 334 8.67 9.55 11.77
C MET A 334 9.33 8.17 11.69
N LEU A 335 10.54 8.14 11.12
CA LEU A 335 11.39 6.96 11.05
C LEU A 335 12.24 6.88 12.32
N MET A 336 12.20 5.73 12.97
CA MET A 336 13.05 5.41 14.13
C MET A 336 14.37 4.78 13.65
N ILE A 337 15.39 4.77 14.51
CA ILE A 337 16.71 4.20 14.15
C ILE A 337 16.60 2.70 13.83
N ASP A 338 15.70 1.95 14.47
CA ASP A 338 15.46 0.53 14.19
C ASP A 338 14.79 0.24 12.83
N GLY A 339 14.47 1.26 12.04
CA GLY A 339 13.80 1.13 10.74
C GLY A 339 12.26 1.10 10.84
N SER A 340 11.70 1.10 12.04
CA SER A 340 10.25 1.22 12.22
C SER A 340 9.79 2.64 11.90
N VAL A 341 8.56 2.77 11.39
CA VAL A 341 7.95 4.08 11.11
C VAL A 341 6.70 4.25 11.96
N ARG A 342 6.72 5.26 12.82
CA ARG A 342 5.66 5.60 13.76
C ARG A 342 5.00 6.91 13.36
N PHE A 343 3.70 7.02 13.58
CA PHE A 343 3.01 8.29 13.42
C PHE A 343 3.03 9.02 14.75
N ILE A 344 3.57 10.23 14.77
CA ILE A 344 3.65 11.06 15.97
C ILE A 344 2.62 12.18 15.85
N SER A 345 1.77 12.30 16.87
CA SER A 345 0.74 13.34 16.96
C SER A 345 1.36 14.74 17.08
N GLU A 346 0.70 15.75 16.54
CA GLU A 346 1.06 17.16 16.79
C GLU A 346 0.80 17.61 18.23
N ASP A 347 -0.03 16.88 18.96
CA ASP A 347 -0.37 17.09 20.37
C ASP A 347 0.52 16.31 21.34
N ILE A 348 1.59 15.65 20.86
CA ILE A 348 2.52 14.89 21.71
C ILE A 348 3.10 15.77 22.83
N ASP A 349 3.30 15.20 24.03
CA ASP A 349 4.00 15.87 25.11
C ASP A 349 5.41 16.31 24.64
N PRO A 350 5.76 17.61 24.69
CA PRO A 350 7.07 18.10 24.29
C PRO A 350 8.24 17.41 25.01
N THR A 351 8.03 16.94 26.23
CA THR A 351 9.04 16.20 27.01
C THR A 351 9.31 14.84 26.39
N ILE A 352 8.25 14.11 26.00
CA ILE A 352 8.39 12.83 25.30
C ILE A 352 9.04 13.05 23.93
N LEU A 353 8.59 14.04 23.17
CA LEU A 353 9.17 14.33 21.86
C LEU A 353 10.66 14.71 21.96
N LYS A 354 11.05 15.44 23.00
CA LYS A 354 12.45 15.76 23.27
C LYS A 354 13.26 14.50 23.56
N ALA A 355 12.74 13.58 24.38
CA ALA A 355 13.38 12.29 24.67
C ALA A 355 13.52 11.43 23.40
N LEU A 356 12.53 11.45 22.52
CA LEU A 356 12.63 10.77 21.22
C LEU A 356 13.63 11.43 20.25
N SER A 357 14.02 12.68 20.50
CA SER A 357 14.93 13.42 19.64
C SER A 357 16.40 13.16 19.95
N THR A 358 16.72 12.71 21.17
CA THR A 358 18.09 12.51 21.67
C THR A 358 18.56 11.07 21.41
N PRO A 359 19.84 10.88 21.00
CA PRO A 359 20.41 9.54 20.90
C PRO A 359 20.97 9.01 22.24
N ASN A 360 21.36 9.91 23.16
CA ASN A 360 22.10 9.58 24.38
C ASN A 360 21.82 10.56 25.55
N GLY A 361 20.61 11.11 25.64
CA GLY A 361 20.21 12.02 26.71
C GLY A 361 19.75 11.34 28.00
N GLY A 362 19.49 10.02 27.98
CA GLY A 362 19.10 9.24 29.16
C GLY A 362 17.70 9.54 29.69
N GLU A 363 16.85 10.19 28.89
CA GLU A 363 15.49 10.52 29.28
C GLU A 363 14.55 9.30 29.24
N ALA A 364 13.60 9.23 30.16
CA ALA A 364 12.59 8.18 30.14
C ALA A 364 11.57 8.42 29.01
N VAL A 365 11.41 7.44 28.14
CA VAL A 365 10.43 7.47 27.05
C VAL A 365 9.14 6.77 27.51
N GLY A 366 8.02 7.50 27.54
CA GLY A 366 6.68 6.96 27.83
C GLY A 366 6.02 6.29 26.61
N GLU A 367 4.75 5.89 26.71
CA GLU A 367 3.95 5.51 25.53
C GLU A 367 3.51 6.76 24.75
N PHE A 368 3.54 6.70 23.41
CA PHE A 368 3.23 7.83 22.51
C PHE A 368 2.65 7.39 21.16
#